data_AF-W5TC81-F1
#
_entry.id   AF-W5TC81-F1
#
_cell.length_a   1.000
_cell.length_b   1.000
_cell.length_c   1.000
_cell.angle_alpha   90.00
_cell.angle_beta   90.00
_cell.angle_gamma   90.00
#
_symmetry.space_group_name_H-M   'P 1'
#
loop_
_entity.id
_entity.type
_entity.pdbx_description
1 polymer ?
#
loop_
_entity_poly.entity_id
_entity_poly.type
_entity_poly.pdbx_seq_one_letter_code
_entity_poly.pdbx_strand_id
1 'polypeptide(L)'
;MIRHRGGGMDDDGNPIEGTDIPMRATAVAPGATAEYVDRGRNGQTIEMAVYFYPAVDFTGDDEITVRGTRFAAQAEQWVSPYTGRTGTVVLCTTGEG
;
A
#
# COMPACT_ATOMS: atom_id res chain seq x y z
N MET A 1 3.34 -9.61 -6.26
CA MET A 1 3.10 -8.94 -4.97
C MET A 1 1.81 -9.48 -4.41
N ILE A 2 1.67 -9.52 -3.08
CA ILE A 2 0.50 -10.10 -2.41
C ILE A 2 -0.07 -9.01 -1.52
N ARG A 3 -1.35 -8.71 -1.66
CA ARG A 3 -2.08 -7.90 -0.71
C ARG A 3 -2.59 -8.80 0.41
N HIS A 4 -2.44 -8.33 1.63
CA HIS A 4 -2.99 -8.94 2.83
C HIS A 4 -4.09 -8.01 3.33
N ARG A 5 -5.33 -8.50 3.36
CA ARG A 5 -6.48 -7.77 3.91
C ARG A 5 -6.97 -8.48 5.16
N GLY A 6 -7.13 -7.74 6.24
CA GLY A 6 -7.47 -8.33 7.55
C GLY A 6 -6.30 -9.16 8.10
N GLY A 7 -6.61 -10.07 9.00
CA GLY A 7 -5.61 -10.68 9.87
C GLY A 7 -5.39 -9.84 11.13
N GLY A 8 -4.92 -10.51 12.19
CA GLY A 8 -4.86 -9.96 13.53
C GLY A 8 -5.87 -10.63 14.46
N MET A 9 -6.07 -10.05 15.64
CA MET A 9 -7.11 -10.46 16.58
C MET A 9 -8.20 -9.40 16.63
N ASP A 10 -9.46 -9.83 16.75
CA ASP A 10 -10.55 -8.94 17.12
C ASP A 10 -10.47 -8.57 18.61
N ASP A 11 -11.37 -7.70 19.07
CA ASP A 11 -11.43 -7.22 20.46
C ASP A 11 -11.70 -8.36 21.47
N ASP A 12 -12.28 -9.46 21.00
CA ASP A 12 -12.56 -10.69 21.76
C ASP A 12 -11.39 -11.71 21.68
N GLY A 13 -10.29 -11.37 21.01
CA GLY A 13 -9.11 -12.22 20.87
C GLY A 13 -9.24 -13.33 19.82
N ASN A 14 -10.27 -13.30 18.98
CA ASN A 14 -10.43 -14.25 17.88
C ASN A 14 -9.59 -13.83 16.68
N PRO A 15 -8.96 -14.78 15.97
CA PRO A 15 -8.24 -14.47 14.74
C PRO A 15 -9.21 -13.96 13.67
N ILE A 16 -8.96 -12.75 13.17
CA ILE A 16 -9.67 -12.23 12.00
C ILE A 16 -9.15 -12.98 10.77
N GLU A 17 -10.03 -13.57 9.97
CA GLU A 17 -9.62 -14.23 8.72
C GLU A 17 -8.94 -13.21 7.79
N GLY A 18 -7.65 -13.44 7.55
CA GLY A 18 -6.89 -12.68 6.56
C GLY A 18 -7.14 -13.23 5.16
N THR A 19 -7.28 -12.35 4.17
CA THR A 19 -7.34 -12.74 2.76
C THR A 19 -6.06 -12.31 2.05
N ASP A 20 -5.38 -13.27 1.44
CA ASP A 20 -4.21 -13.04 0.59
C ASP A 20 -4.62 -12.96 -0.88
N ILE A 21 -4.41 -11.81 -1.51
CA ILE A 21 -4.78 -11.57 -2.90
C ILE A 21 -3.52 -11.31 -3.72
N PRO A 22 -3.19 -12.17 -4.71
CA PRO A 22 -2.09 -11.89 -5.62
C PRO A 22 -2.45 -10.69 -6.50
N MET A 23 -1.58 -9.70 -6.55
CA MET A 23 -1.79 -8.49 -7.35
C MET A 23 -0.70 -8.30 -8.39
N ARG A 24 -1.05 -7.57 -9.45
CA ARG A 24 -0.11 -7.13 -10.48
C ARG A 24 -0.10 -5.60 -10.54
N ALA A 25 0.98 -5.00 -10.07
CA ALA A 25 1.22 -3.58 -10.26
C ALA A 25 1.60 -3.28 -11.70
N THR A 26 1.25 -2.07 -12.10
CA THR A 26 1.62 -1.45 -13.35
C THR A 26 3.04 -0.90 -13.27
N ALA A 27 3.41 -0.28 -12.14
CA ALA A 27 4.75 0.26 -11.92
C ALA A 27 5.11 0.24 -10.42
N VAL A 28 6.41 0.26 -10.13
CA VAL A 28 6.95 0.42 -8.78
C VAL A 28 8.02 1.50 -8.85
N ALA A 29 7.86 2.56 -8.06
CA ALA A 29 8.82 3.65 -7.91
C ALA A 29 9.48 3.58 -6.53
N PRO A 30 10.81 3.72 -6.43
CA PRO A 30 11.48 3.79 -5.13
C PRO A 30 11.10 5.09 -4.39
N GLY A 31 10.96 5.01 -3.07
CA GLY A 31 10.42 6.07 -2.20
C GLY A 31 11.39 7.22 -1.88
N ALA A 32 12.59 7.21 -2.46
CA ALA A 32 13.62 8.23 -2.23
C ALA A 32 13.45 9.53 -3.04
N THR A 33 12.22 9.93 -3.40
CA THR A 33 11.99 11.29 -3.92
C THR A 33 11.58 12.20 -2.77
N ALA A 34 12.16 13.41 -2.71
CA ALA A 34 11.92 14.40 -1.67
C ALA A 34 10.42 14.70 -1.43
N GLU A 35 9.58 14.44 -2.43
CA GLU A 35 8.12 14.60 -2.40
C GLU A 35 7.39 13.62 -1.46
N TYR A 36 8.00 12.50 -1.10
CA TYR A 36 7.41 11.49 -0.20
C TYR A 36 7.86 11.63 1.26
N VAL A 37 8.95 12.37 1.53
CA VAL A 37 9.44 12.63 2.88
C VAL A 37 8.40 13.40 3.71
N ASP A 38 7.69 14.36 3.09
CA ASP A 38 6.61 15.14 3.73
C ASP A 38 5.27 14.39 3.82
N ARG A 39 5.11 13.25 3.14
CA ARG A 39 3.82 12.53 3.06
C ARG A 39 3.69 11.39 4.07
N GLY A 40 4.79 10.95 4.69
CA GLY A 40 4.75 9.99 5.77
C GLY A 40 4.03 10.56 7.00
N ARG A 41 3.01 9.87 7.52
CA ARG A 41 2.45 10.22 8.82
C ARG A 41 3.50 9.95 9.90
N ASN A 42 3.82 10.96 10.71
CA ASN A 42 4.55 10.81 11.97
C ASN A 42 5.85 9.98 11.90
N GLY A 43 6.76 10.30 10.97
CA GLY A 43 8.09 9.68 10.94
C GLY A 43 8.20 8.33 10.22
N GLN A 44 7.14 7.89 9.52
CA GLN A 44 7.21 6.72 8.64
C GLN A 44 7.97 7.04 7.35
N THR A 45 8.98 6.23 7.04
CA THR A 45 9.72 6.33 5.76
C THR A 45 8.96 5.57 4.68
N ILE A 46 8.66 6.26 3.58
CA ILE A 46 8.11 5.62 2.37
C ILE A 46 9.29 4.96 1.64
N GLU A 47 9.29 3.63 1.60
CA GLU A 47 10.34 2.85 0.91
C GLU A 47 10.08 2.77 -0.59
N MET A 48 8.81 2.71 -0.98
CA MET A 48 8.39 2.64 -2.39
C MET A 48 6.93 3.03 -2.58
N ALA A 49 6.60 3.45 -3.79
CA ALA A 49 5.24 3.65 -4.26
C ALA A 49 4.91 2.60 -5.34
N VAL A 50 3.79 1.91 -5.19
CA VAL A 50 3.31 0.88 -6.11
C VAL A 50 2.06 1.40 -6.81
N TYR A 51 2.08 1.41 -8.14
CA TYR A 51 0.98 1.91 -8.96
C TYR A 51 0.15 0.77 -9.52
N PHE A 52 -1.16 0.88 -9.38
CA PHE A 52 -2.14 -0.09 -9.87
C PHE A 52 -3.08 0.56 -10.89
N TYR A 53 -3.38 -0.20 -11.93
CA TYR A 53 -4.40 0.10 -12.91
C TYR A 53 -5.11 -1.19 -13.36
N PRO A 54 -6.46 -1.24 -13.39
CA PRO A 54 -7.41 -0.19 -12.96
C PRO A 54 -7.31 0.12 -11.46
N ALA A 55 -7.99 1.18 -11.01
CA ALA A 55 -8.02 1.53 -9.59
C ALA A 55 -8.46 0.33 -8.73
N VAL A 56 -7.74 0.11 -7.64
CA VAL A 56 -7.95 -0.97 -6.68
C VAL A 56 -8.37 -0.39 -5.33
N ASP A 57 -9.20 -1.14 -4.60
CA ASP A 57 -9.79 -0.76 -3.33
C ASP A 57 -8.87 -1.04 -2.14
N PHE A 58 -7.70 -0.40 -2.07
CA PHE A 58 -6.91 -0.48 -0.83
C PHE A 58 -7.52 0.39 0.28
N THR A 59 -7.39 -0.10 1.51
CA THR A 59 -7.80 0.52 2.78
C THR A 59 -6.57 0.67 3.68
N GLY A 60 -6.66 1.52 4.70
CA GLY A 60 -5.52 1.82 5.59
C GLY A 60 -5.06 0.65 6.47
N ASP A 61 -5.88 -0.39 6.58
CA ASP A 61 -5.60 -1.61 7.35
C ASP A 61 -5.00 -2.72 6.47
N ASP A 62 -4.83 -2.48 5.17
CA ASP A 62 -4.19 -3.45 4.29
C ASP A 62 -2.67 -3.40 4.41
N GLU A 63 -2.05 -4.55 4.18
CA GLU A 63 -0.61 -4.67 4.03
C GLU A 63 -0.29 -5.24 2.64
N ILE A 64 0.94 -5.01 2.17
CA ILE A 64 1.39 -5.51 0.88
C ILE A 64 2.79 -6.13 0.99
N THR A 65 2.93 -7.34 0.47
CA THR A 65 4.22 -7.99 0.28
C THR A 65 4.76 -7.71 -1.11
N VAL A 66 5.89 -7.01 -1.16
CA VAL A 66 6.63 -6.67 -2.38
C VAL A 66 8.02 -7.30 -2.29
N ARG A 67 8.37 -8.14 -3.27
CA ARG A 67 9.68 -8.85 -3.33
C ARG A 67 10.03 -9.64 -2.06
N GLY A 68 9.04 -10.15 -1.34
CA GLY A 68 9.23 -10.97 -0.13
C GLY A 68 9.26 -10.18 1.18
N THR A 69 9.19 -8.84 1.12
CA THR A 69 9.10 -7.99 2.31
C THR A 69 7.69 -7.44 2.46
N ARG A 70 7.13 -7.50 3.68
CA ARG A 70 5.79 -6.98 4.03
C ARG A 70 5.89 -5.52 4.45
N PHE A 71 4.98 -4.70 3.95
CA PHE A 71 4.91 -3.26 4.20
C PHE A 71 3.49 -2.87 4.59
N ALA A 72 3.36 -1.85 5.42
CA ALA A 72 2.08 -1.17 5.61
C ALA A 72 1.71 -0.44 4.31
N ALA A 73 0.45 -0.53 3.89
CA ALA A 73 -0.01 0.03 2.63
C ALA A 73 -0.92 1.24 2.88
N GLN A 74 -0.46 2.43 2.50
CA GLN A 74 -1.33 3.61 2.43
C GLN A 74 -1.71 3.87 0.98
N ALA A 75 -3.00 3.79 0.67
CA ALA A 75 -3.49 3.99 -0.69
C ALA A 75 -4.07 5.37 -0.93
N GLU A 76 -3.72 5.94 -2.08
CA GLU A 76 -4.30 7.16 -2.62
C GLU A 76 -4.82 6.89 -4.03
N GLN A 77 -5.99 7.44 -4.35
CA GLN A 77 -6.46 7.44 -5.73
C GLN A 77 -5.84 8.62 -6.47
N TRP A 78 -5.40 8.38 -7.70
CA TRP A 78 -4.90 9.42 -8.58
C TRP A 78 -5.60 9.34 -9.92
N VAL A 79 -5.81 10.49 -10.55
CA VAL A 79 -6.36 10.57 -11.90
C VAL A 79 -5.23 11.00 -12.84
N SER A 80 -5.02 10.24 -13.90
CA SER A 80 -4.02 10.56 -14.92
C SER A 80 -4.39 11.87 -15.63
N PRO A 81 -3.53 12.90 -15.60
CA PRO A 81 -3.83 14.17 -16.27
C PRO A 81 -3.83 14.03 -17.80
N TYR A 82 -3.15 13.01 -18.34
CA TYR A 82 -3.04 12.78 -19.79
C TYR A 82 -4.15 11.91 -20.37
N THR A 83 -4.74 11.03 -19.55
CA THR A 83 -5.73 10.04 -20.04
C THR A 83 -7.06 10.08 -19.32
N GLY A 84 -7.21 10.84 -18.23
CA GLY A 84 -8.41 10.88 -17.39
C GLY A 84 -8.68 9.60 -16.61
N ARG A 85 -7.78 8.60 -16.69
CA ARG A 85 -7.94 7.30 -16.05
C ARG A 85 -7.61 7.37 -14.56
N THR A 86 -8.44 6.73 -13.74
CA THR A 86 -8.17 6.58 -12.31
C THR A 86 -7.28 5.36 -12.06
N GLY A 87 -6.22 5.56 -11.31
CA GLY A 87 -5.38 4.51 -10.76
C GLY A 87 -5.29 4.63 -9.24
N THR A 88 -4.67 3.63 -8.63
CA THR A 88 -4.32 3.66 -7.20
C THR A 88 -2.81 3.72 -7.08
N VAL A 89 -2.30 4.59 -6.21
CA VAL A 89 -0.92 4.56 -5.74
C VAL A 89 -0.93 4.06 -4.31
N VAL A 90 -0.12 3.04 -4.03
CA VAL A 90 0.05 2.45 -2.71
C VAL A 90 1.44 2.82 -2.22
N LEU A 91 1.50 3.66 -1.20
CA LEU A 91 2.72 4.04 -0.51
C LEU A 91 3.05 2.93 0.50
N CYS A 92 4.18 2.27 0.28
CA CYS A 92 4.67 1.22 1.14
C CYS A 92 5.59 1.85 2.18
N THR A 93 5.17 1.83 3.44
CA THR A 93 5.97 2.35 4.55
C THR A 93 6.56 1.20 5.35
N THR A 94 7.79 1.41 5.83
CA THR A 94 8.34 0.63 6.94
C THR A 94 8.23 1.47 8.20
N GLY A 95 7.46 1.00 9.16
CA GLY A 95 7.47 1.57 10.51
C GLY A 95 8.30 0.66 11.41
N GLU A 96 9.44 1.15 11.89
CA GLU A 96 9.88 0.78 13.25
C GLU A 96 9.01 1.60 14.20
N GLY A 97 7.95 0.97 14.71
CA GLY A 97 7.25 1.43 15.91
C GLY A 97 7.86 0.76 17.13
#